data_AF-A0A9P4GWY2-F1
#
_entry.id   AF-A0A9P4GWY2-F1
#
_cell.length_a   1.000
_cell.length_b   1.000
_cell.length_c   1.000
_cell.angle_alpha   90.00
_cell.angle_beta   90.00
_cell.angle_gamma   90.00
#
_symmetry.space_group_name_H-M   'P 1'
#
loop_
_entity.id
_entity.type
_entity.pdbx_description
1 polymer ?
#
loop_
_entity_poly.entity_id
_entity_poly.type
_entity_poly.pdbx_seq_one_letter_code
_entity_poly.pdbx_strand_id
1 'polypeptide(L)'
;MGPCDEILDRHWHAGARTAIAFASVGWMLSIFASCMGVDVFPFGIDVTAFLPRWLNIRRGMYLCYLIGLVIFPWKILQTSTTFLRFVGGYSIFLTPLVGIYITDYFIVRKGNLWAAELYNAKKGAAYYYTWGVNWRNVIAFTITVILLIPGFAAQFGQDVGVGWERPYSLG
;
A
#
# COMPACT_ATOMS: atom_id res chain seq x y z
N MET A 1 3.47 -16.99 -22.90
CA MET A 1 2.80 -16.58 -24.15
C MET A 1 1.65 -15.69 -23.75
N GLY A 2 1.64 -14.43 -24.18
CA GLY A 2 0.61 -13.48 -23.75
C GLY A 2 -0.73 -13.74 -24.45
N PRO A 3 -1.86 -13.31 -23.86
CA PRO A 3 -3.18 -13.44 -24.50
C PRO A 3 -3.27 -12.75 -25.87
N CYS A 4 -2.48 -11.69 -26.10
CA CYS A 4 -2.39 -11.04 -27.40
C CYS A 4 -1.64 -11.85 -28.46
N ASP A 5 -0.65 -12.66 -28.05
CA ASP A 5 0.11 -13.53 -28.95
C ASP A 5 -0.78 -14.67 -29.46
N GLU A 6 -1.59 -15.24 -28.57
CA GLU A 6 -2.52 -16.33 -28.91
C GLU A 6 -3.63 -15.88 -29.89
N ILE A 7 -4.09 -14.63 -29.78
CA ILE A 7 -5.04 -14.05 -30.74
C ILE A 7 -4.37 -13.83 -32.10
N LEU A 8 -3.11 -13.41 -32.11
CA LEU A 8 -2.33 -13.23 -33.34
C LEU A 8 -2.09 -14.57 -34.05
N ASP A 9 -1.81 -15.63 -33.28
CA ASP A 9 -1.59 -16.98 -33.81
C ASP A 9 -2.85 -17.60 -34.42
N ARG A 10 -4.04 -17.29 -33.89
CA ARG A 10 -5.32 -17.80 -34.42
C ARG A 10 -5.93 -16.95 -35.54
N HIS A 11 -5.66 -15.64 -35.57
CA HIS A 11 -6.29 -14.70 -36.51
C HIS A 11 -5.26 -13.77 -37.15
N TRP A 12 -4.49 -14.29 -38.11
CA TRP A 12 -3.45 -13.54 -38.81
C TRP A 12 -4.00 -12.65 -39.95
N HIS A 13 -4.69 -11.58 -39.59
CA HIS A 13 -5.21 -10.58 -40.54
C HIS A 13 -4.84 -9.15 -40.16
N ALA A 14 -4.80 -8.24 -41.14
CA ALA A 14 -4.43 -6.84 -40.92
C ALA A 14 -5.31 -6.14 -39.86
N GLY A 15 -6.62 -6.42 -39.86
CA GLY A 15 -7.56 -5.87 -38.87
C GLY A 15 -7.31 -6.34 -37.44
N ALA A 16 -6.91 -7.60 -37.24
CA ALA A 16 -6.59 -8.14 -35.92
C ALA A 16 -5.34 -7.49 -35.33
N ARG A 17 -4.31 -7.27 -36.17
CA ARG A 17 -3.07 -6.58 -35.78
C ARG A 17 -3.33 -5.12 -35.37
N THR A 18 -4.16 -4.40 -36.12
CA THR A 18 -4.52 -3.03 -35.76
C THR A 18 -5.35 -2.98 -34.48
N ALA A 19 -6.31 -3.89 -34.28
CA ALA A 19 -7.11 -3.95 -33.07
C ALA A 19 -6.26 -4.22 -31.82
N ILE A 20 -5.30 -5.15 -31.92
CA ILE A 20 -4.38 -5.45 -30.82
C ILE A 20 -3.44 -4.28 -30.54
N ALA A 21 -3.01 -3.53 -31.56
CA ALA A 21 -2.23 -2.31 -31.36
C ALA A 21 -3.03 -1.24 -30.59
N PHE A 22 -4.30 -1.03 -30.92
CA PHE A 22 -5.15 -0.10 -30.16
C PHE A 22 -5.42 -0.59 -28.74
N ALA A 23 -5.68 -1.89 -28.56
CA ALA A 23 -5.91 -2.48 -27.24
C ALA A 23 -4.67 -2.40 -26.34
N SER A 24 -3.48 -2.67 -26.88
CA SER A 24 -2.23 -2.59 -26.12
C SER A 24 -1.87 -1.16 -25.74
N VAL A 25 -2.09 -0.18 -26.63
CA VAL A 25 -1.95 1.25 -26.30
C VAL A 25 -2.94 1.66 -25.21
N GLY A 26 -4.20 1.23 -25.29
CA GLY A 26 -5.20 1.47 -24.26
C GLY A 26 -4.80 0.88 -22.90
N TRP A 27 -4.28 -0.34 -22.90
CA TRP A 27 -3.77 -1.01 -21.69
C TRP A 27 -2.56 -0.30 -21.10
N MET A 28 -1.59 0.11 -21.94
CA MET A 28 -0.43 0.89 -21.50
C MET A 28 -0.85 2.22 -20.85
N LEU A 29 -1.77 2.95 -21.48
CA LEU A 29 -2.31 4.20 -20.94
C LEU A 29 -3.04 3.96 -19.61
N SER A 30 -3.80 2.87 -19.50
CA SER A 30 -4.51 2.51 -18.27
C SER A 30 -3.54 2.22 -17.12
N ILE A 31 -2.51 1.41 -17.34
CA ILE A 31 -1.51 1.10 -16.30
C ILE A 31 -0.78 2.38 -15.90
N PHE A 32 -0.36 3.17 -16.88
CA PHE A 32 0.32 4.43 -16.61
C PHE A 32 -0.53 5.38 -15.74
N ALA A 33 -1.81 5.55 -16.09
CA ALA A 33 -2.73 6.37 -15.31
C ALA A 33 -2.92 5.83 -13.89
N SER A 34 -3.08 4.52 -13.72
CA SER A 34 -3.23 3.88 -12.40
C SER A 34 -2.00 4.08 -11.52
N CYS A 35 -0.79 3.81 -12.04
CA CYS A 35 0.45 3.98 -11.30
C CYS A 35 0.66 5.44 -10.87
N MET A 36 0.32 6.40 -11.73
CA MET A 36 0.37 7.81 -11.34
C MET A 36 -0.63 8.13 -10.23
N GLY A 37 -1.88 7.69 -10.39
CA GLY A 37 -3.01 8.01 -9.52
C GLY A 37 -2.89 7.45 -8.10
N VAL A 38 -2.51 6.18 -7.99
CA VAL A 38 -2.57 5.43 -6.73
C VAL A 38 -1.21 5.35 -6.03
N ASP A 39 -0.11 5.36 -6.78
CA ASP A 39 1.20 5.13 -6.19
C ASP A 39 2.01 6.44 -6.06
N VAL A 40 2.17 7.15 -7.18
CA VAL A 40 3.10 8.29 -7.24
C VAL A 40 2.54 9.54 -6.56
N PHE A 41 1.27 9.89 -6.82
CA PHE A 41 0.67 11.07 -6.19
C PHE A 41 0.53 10.94 -4.67
N PRO A 42 -0.03 9.84 -4.11
CA PRO A 42 -0.14 9.70 -2.67
C PRO A 42 1.21 9.70 -1.97
N PHE A 43 2.21 9.01 -2.51
CA PHE A 43 3.57 9.06 -1.98
C PHE A 43 4.13 10.49 -1.94
N GLY A 44 3.90 11.28 -2.98
CA GLY A 44 4.30 12.69 -3.02
C GLY A 44 3.63 13.54 -1.95
N ILE A 45 2.36 13.28 -1.64
CA ILE A 45 1.60 13.96 -0.57
C ILE A 45 2.16 13.56 0.80
N ASP A 46 2.34 12.26 1.05
CA ASP A 46 2.85 11.73 2.33
C ASP A 46 4.23 12.29 2.66
N VAL A 47 5.15 12.27 1.70
CA VAL A 47 6.51 12.81 1.86
C VAL A 47 6.52 14.31 2.12
N THR A 48 5.57 15.05 1.54
CA THR A 48 5.40 16.48 1.78
C THR A 48 4.89 16.74 3.21
N ALA A 49 4.04 15.86 3.75
CA ALA A 49 3.57 15.98 5.14
C ALA A 49 4.69 15.72 6.17
N PHE A 50 5.66 14.85 5.87
CA PHE A 50 6.79 14.57 6.76
C PHE A 50 7.80 15.71 6.83
N LEU A 51 8.16 16.32 5.68
CA LEU A 51 9.19 17.36 5.61
C LEU A 51 8.68 18.57 4.80
N PRO A 52 7.65 19.30 5.30
CA PRO A 52 6.95 20.34 4.54
C PRO A 52 7.83 21.53 4.18
N ARG A 53 8.94 21.75 4.89
CA ARG A 53 9.89 22.83 4.59
C ARG A 53 10.84 22.52 3.43
N TRP A 54 11.07 21.24 3.12
CA TRP A 54 12.12 20.81 2.19
C TRP A 54 11.54 20.16 0.92
N LEU A 55 10.40 19.47 1.06
CA LEU A 55 9.80 18.65 0.02
C LEU A 55 8.47 19.24 -0.40
N ASN A 56 8.30 19.35 -1.73
CA ASN A 56 7.04 19.68 -2.38
C ASN A 56 6.53 18.42 -3.09
N ILE A 57 5.23 18.34 -3.39
CA ILE A 57 4.61 17.18 -4.06
C ILE A 57 5.42 16.75 -5.30
N ARG A 58 5.77 17.69 -6.18
CA ARG A 58 6.60 17.41 -7.38
C ARG A 58 7.96 16.78 -7.05
N ARG A 59 8.62 17.25 -5.98
CA ARG A 59 9.91 16.69 -5.52
C ARG A 59 9.72 15.30 -4.90
N GLY A 60 8.64 15.09 -4.16
CA GLY A 60 8.26 13.77 -3.63
C GLY A 60 8.00 12.75 -4.73
N MET A 61 7.38 13.15 -5.85
CA MET A 61 7.19 12.27 -7.01
C MET A 61 8.53 11.83 -7.63
N TYR A 62 9.50 12.74 -7.78
CA TYR A 62 10.83 12.37 -8.26
C TYR A 62 11.53 11.38 -7.31
N LEU A 63 11.36 11.55 -6.00
CA LEU A 63 11.87 10.60 -5.01
C LEU A 63 11.22 9.21 -5.16
N CYS A 64 9.90 9.16 -5.42
CA CYS A 64 9.17 7.93 -5.67
C CYS A 64 9.79 7.14 -6.84
N TYR A 65 10.06 7.81 -7.97
CA TYR A 65 10.65 7.17 -9.15
C TYR A 65 12.06 6.62 -8.87
N LEU A 66 12.88 7.36 -8.11
CA LEU A 66 14.22 6.90 -7.72
C LEU A 66 14.15 5.66 -6.82
N ILE A 67 13.29 5.68 -5.80
CA ILE A 67 13.12 4.55 -4.88
C ILE A 67 12.58 3.33 -5.62
N GLY A 68 11.58 3.51 -6.49
CA GLY A 68 11.01 2.43 -7.30
C GLY A 68 12.06 1.73 -8.17
N LEU A 69 13.01 2.48 -8.72
CA LEU A 69 14.12 1.92 -9.50
C LEU A 69 15.10 1.11 -8.63
N VAL A 70 15.39 1.60 -7.42
CA VAL A 70 16.33 0.95 -6.48
C VAL A 70 15.77 -0.33 -5.86
N ILE A 71 14.44 -0.45 -5.72
CA ILE A 71 13.80 -1.65 -5.14
C ILE A 71 13.92 -2.86 -6.08
N PHE A 72 14.19 -2.67 -7.38
CA PHE A 72 14.29 -3.75 -8.37
C PHE A 72 13.08 -4.70 -8.34
N PRO A 73 11.85 -4.19 -8.56
CA PRO A 73 10.60 -4.94 -8.33
C PRO A 73 10.52 -6.24 -9.14
N TRP A 74 11.19 -6.32 -10.28
CA TRP A 74 11.24 -7.52 -11.10
C TRP A 74 11.86 -8.73 -10.41
N LYS A 75 12.71 -8.55 -9.39
CA LYS A 75 13.24 -9.66 -8.59
C LYS A 75 12.17 -10.31 -7.71
N ILE A 76 11.20 -9.53 -7.24
CA ILE A 76 10.10 -10.03 -6.40
C ILE A 76 9.07 -10.79 -7.25
N LEU A 77 8.88 -10.37 -8.50
CA LEU A 77 7.93 -10.96 -9.45
C LEU A 77 8.42 -12.26 -10.12
N GLN A 78 9.64 -12.72 -9.83
CA GLN A 78 10.19 -13.92 -10.48
C GLN A 78 9.44 -15.20 -10.11
N THR A 79 8.88 -15.27 -8.91
CA THR A 79 8.15 -16.46 -8.42
C THR A 79 6.87 -16.04 -7.71
N SER A 80 5.75 -16.70 -8.05
CA SER A 80 4.44 -16.44 -7.44
C SER A 80 4.45 -16.58 -5.92
N THR A 81 5.22 -17.52 -5.38
CA THR A 81 5.35 -17.72 -3.92
C THR A 81 6.07 -16.56 -3.22
N THR A 82 7.11 -16.00 -3.83
CA THR A 82 7.83 -14.83 -3.31
C THR A 82 6.95 -13.59 -3.33
N PHE A 83 6.19 -13.41 -4.40
CA PHE A 83 5.23 -12.31 -4.51
C PHE A 83 4.13 -12.39 -3.44
N LEU A 84 3.52 -13.57 -3.25
CA LEU A 84 2.47 -13.76 -2.24
C LEU A 84 3.00 -13.53 -0.82
N ARG A 85 4.23 -13.95 -0.51
CA ARG A 85 4.87 -13.68 0.78
C ARG A 85 5.12 -12.18 0.99
N PHE A 86 5.51 -11.45 -0.05
CA PHE A 86 5.71 -10.01 0.04
C PHE A 86 4.40 -9.26 0.32
N VAL A 87 3.34 -9.58 -0.43
CA VAL A 87 2.00 -9.01 -0.23
C VAL A 87 1.45 -9.38 1.15
N GLY A 88 1.58 -10.65 1.54
CA GLY A 88 1.17 -11.14 2.86
C GLY A 88 1.90 -10.42 4.01
N GLY A 89 3.20 -10.12 3.83
CA GLY A 89 3.98 -9.33 4.77
C GLY A 89 3.47 -7.89 4.90
N TYR A 90 3.14 -7.25 3.79
CA TYR A 90 2.62 -5.89 3.75
C TYR A 90 1.25 -5.76 4.44
N SER A 91 0.33 -6.69 4.18
CA SER A 91 -1.03 -6.69 4.76
C SER A 91 -1.02 -6.73 6.29
N ILE A 92 -0.05 -7.40 6.91
CA ILE A 92 0.07 -7.51 8.38
C ILE A 92 0.27 -6.16 9.05
N PHE A 93 0.94 -5.22 8.37
CA PHE A 93 1.18 -3.88 8.89
C PHE A 93 0.08 -2.91 8.49
N LEU A 94 -0.47 -3.04 7.28
CA LEU A 94 -1.51 -2.13 6.79
C LEU A 94 -2.85 -2.34 7.50
N THR A 95 -3.28 -3.59 7.68
CA THR A 95 -4.61 -3.90 8.25
C THR A 95 -4.80 -3.34 9.66
N PRO A 96 -3.85 -3.48 10.60
CA PRO A 96 -3.97 -2.88 11.93
C PRO A 96 -4.02 -1.34 11.90
N LEU A 97 -3.25 -0.69 11.02
CA LEU A 97 -3.28 0.76 10.88
C LEU A 97 -4.66 1.24 10.44
N VAL A 98 -5.22 0.60 9.41
CA VAL A 98 -6.57 0.91 8.92
C VAL A 98 -7.62 0.67 10.01
N GLY A 99 -7.53 -0.43 10.76
CA GLY A 99 -8.43 -0.72 11.88
C GLY A 99 -8.39 0.35 12.98
N ILE A 100 -7.20 0.85 13.31
CA ILE A 100 -7.04 1.95 14.27
C ILE A 100 -7.65 3.24 13.73
N TYR A 101 -7.44 3.58 12.46
CA TYR A 101 -8.03 4.79 11.87
C TYR A 101 -9.56 4.75 11.85
N ILE A 102 -10.15 3.61 11.45
CA ILE A 102 -11.61 3.41 11.46
C ILE A 102 -12.16 3.55 12.88
N THR A 103 -11.52 2.90 13.86
CA THR A 103 -11.96 2.94 15.26
C THR A 103 -11.82 4.34 15.86
N ASP A 104 -10.71 5.03 15.61
CA ASP A 104 -10.48 6.39 16.11
C ASP A 104 -11.51 7.37 15.52
N TYR A 105 -11.82 7.26 14.23
CA TYR A 105 -12.79 8.14 13.57
C TYR A 105 -14.24 7.87 13.99
N PHE A 106 -14.70 6.61 13.87
CA PHE A 106 -16.12 6.27 14.07
C PHE A 106 -16.50 6.07 15.53
N ILE A 107 -15.65 5.43 16.35
CA ILE A 107 -15.98 5.05 17.72
C ILE A 107 -15.52 6.13 18.71
N VAL A 108 -14.25 6.52 18.65
CA VAL A 108 -13.67 7.45 19.63
C VAL A 108 -14.13 8.88 19.37
N ARG A 109 -13.96 9.37 18.14
CA ARG A 109 -14.26 10.76 17.78
C ARG A 109 -15.67 10.97 17.24
N LYS A 110 -16.38 9.88 16.90
CA LYS A 110 -17.75 9.92 16.36
C LYS A 110 -17.90 10.89 15.18
N GLY A 111 -16.89 10.93 14.30
CA GLY A 111 -16.85 11.82 13.14
C GLY A 111 -16.40 13.26 13.41
N ASN A 112 -16.14 13.65 14.66
CA ASN A 112 -15.73 15.02 15.00
C ASN A 112 -14.19 15.18 14.93
N LEU A 113 -13.69 15.62 13.78
CA LEU A 113 -12.28 15.98 13.56
C LEU A 113 -12.14 17.48 13.27
N TRP A 114 -11.16 18.11 13.92
CA TRP A 114 -10.85 19.53 13.71
C TRP A 114 -9.64 19.68 12.81
N ALA A 115 -9.88 19.87 11.51
CA ALA A 115 -8.82 19.95 10.50
C ALA A 115 -7.77 21.04 10.79
N ALA A 116 -8.19 22.20 11.33
CA ALA A 116 -7.26 23.28 11.68
C ALA A 116 -6.25 22.88 12.75
N GLU A 117 -6.67 22.06 13.73
CA GLU A 117 -5.81 21.58 14.81
C GLU A 117 -4.90 20.42 14.37
N LEU A 118 -5.23 19.68 13.29
CA LEU A 118 -4.35 18.62 12.75
C LEU A 118 -3.03 19.18 12.20
N TYR A 119 -3.03 20.41 11.68
CA TYR A 119 -1.83 21.08 11.18
C TYR A 119 -1.08 21.87 12.27
N ASN A 120 -1.55 21.82 13.52
CA ASN A 120 -0.97 22.56 14.63
C ASN A 120 -0.01 21.67 15.44
N ALA A 121 1.29 21.77 15.15
CA ALA A 121 2.34 21.02 15.86
C ALA A 121 2.79 21.68 17.19
N LYS A 122 2.02 22.62 17.74
CA LYS A 122 2.39 23.29 19.01
C LYS A 122 2.12 22.40 20.22
N LYS A 123 2.98 22.51 21.23
CA LYS A 123 2.77 21.88 22.54
C LYS A 123 1.44 22.38 23.12
N GLY A 124 0.50 21.46 23.35
CA GLY A 124 -0.85 21.77 23.84
C GLY A 124 -1.96 21.78 22.79
N ALA A 125 -1.64 21.60 21.50
CA ALA A 125 -2.66 21.37 20.47
C ALA A 125 -3.41 20.05 20.74
N ALA A 126 -4.67 19.99 20.30
CA ALA A 126 -5.59 18.88 20.63
C ALA A 126 -5.05 17.50 20.20
N TYR A 127 -4.20 17.45 19.17
CA TYR A 127 -3.63 16.23 18.58
C TYR A 127 -2.12 16.07 18.85
N TYR A 128 -1.51 16.90 19.69
CA TYR A 128 -0.07 16.83 19.98
C TYR A 128 0.31 15.68 20.92
N TYR A 129 -0.63 15.21 21.75
CA TYR A 129 -0.41 14.12 22.72
C TYR A 129 0.90 14.27 23.53
N THR A 130 1.56 13.17 23.88
CA THR A 130 2.85 13.15 24.55
C THR A 130 3.97 13.18 23.50
N TRP A 131 4.67 14.32 23.37
CA TRP A 131 5.78 14.49 22.42
C TRP A 131 5.41 14.29 20.94
N GLY A 132 4.16 14.53 20.54
CA GLY A 132 3.70 14.30 19.17
C GLY A 132 3.21 12.87 18.91
N VAL A 133 3.23 11.98 19.92
CA VAL A 133 2.89 10.57 19.78
C VAL A 133 1.77 10.18 20.73
N ASN A 134 0.76 9.48 20.18
CA ASN A 134 -0.26 8.81 20.98
C ASN A 134 0.18 7.37 21.30
N TRP A 135 0.71 7.16 22.50
CA TRP A 135 1.17 5.83 22.94
C TRP A 135 0.08 4.76 22.96
N ARG A 136 -1.19 5.12 23.13
CA ARG A 136 -2.29 4.16 23.11
C ARG A 136 -2.41 3.52 21.72
N ASN A 137 -2.25 4.31 20.67
CA ASN A 137 -2.30 3.83 19.29
C ASN A 137 -1.06 2.99 18.95
N VAL A 138 0.12 3.36 19.45
CA VAL A 138 1.36 2.59 19.28
C VAL A 138 1.27 1.22 19.94
N ILE A 139 0.71 1.16 21.16
CA ILE A 139 0.51 -0.11 21.88
C ILE A 139 -0.52 -0.96 21.16
N ALA A 140 -1.66 -0.38 20.76
CA ALA A 140 -2.69 -1.10 20.01
C ALA A 140 -2.13 -1.69 18.71
N PHE A 141 -1.37 -0.89 17.94
CA PHE A 141 -0.71 -1.33 16.72
C PHE A 141 0.26 -2.49 16.97
N THR A 142 1.13 -2.35 17.97
CA THR A 142 2.11 -3.37 18.33
C THR A 142 1.43 -4.68 18.74
N ILE A 143 0.39 -4.63 19.57
CA ILE A 143 -0.36 -5.82 19.99
C ILE A 143 -0.99 -6.51 18.78
N THR A 144 -1.66 -5.77 17.90
CA THR A 144 -2.30 -6.36 16.72
C THR A 144 -1.26 -6.99 15.78
N VAL A 145 -0.13 -6.32 15.51
CA VAL A 145 0.95 -6.89 14.69
C VAL A 145 1.49 -8.18 15.30
N ILE A 146 1.72 -8.22 16.61
CA ILE A 146 2.18 -9.43 17.32
C ILE A 146 1.19 -10.58 17.15
N LEU A 147 -0.12 -10.31 17.15
CA LEU A 147 -1.13 -11.34 16.94
C LEU A 147 -1.16 -11.88 15.49
N LEU A 148 -0.80 -11.05 14.50
CA LEU A 148 -0.78 -11.46 13.09
C LEU A 148 0.53 -12.15 12.65
N ILE A 149 1.66 -11.90 13.33
CA ILE A 149 2.96 -12.50 12.99
C ILE A 149 2.94 -14.05 12.98
N PRO A 150 2.33 -14.75 13.96
CA PRO A 150 2.25 -16.21 13.94
C PRO A 150 1.54 -16.77 12.70
N GLY A 151 0.48 -16.10 12.23
CA GLY A 151 -0.22 -16.52 11.00
C GLY A 151 0.61 -16.30 9.73
N PHE A 152 1.48 -15.30 9.73
CA PHE A 152 2.46 -15.12 8.64
C PHE A 152 3.56 -16.17 8.66
N ALA A 153 4.00 -16.60 9.84
CA ALA A 153 4.98 -17.68 9.97
C ALA A 153 4.47 -19.00 9.35
N ALA A 154 3.15 -19.22 9.35
CA ALA A 154 2.51 -20.34 8.65
C ALA A 154 2.81 -20.36 7.13
N GLN A 155 2.91 -19.19 6.48
CA GLN A 155 3.26 -19.10 5.04
C GLN A 155 4.69 -19.56 4.72
N PHE A 156 5.53 -19.73 5.74
CA PHE A 156 6.88 -20.29 5.63
C PHE A 156 6.95 -21.78 5.99
N GLY A 157 5.81 -22.43 6.25
CA GLY A 157 5.73 -23.86 6.57
C GLY A 157 6.01 -24.19 8.04
N GLN A 158 5.82 -23.23 8.95
CA GLN A 158 5.86 -23.49 10.39
C GLN A 158 4.48 -23.94 10.88
N ASP A 159 4.47 -24.99 11.70
CA ASP A 159 3.25 -25.56 12.28
C ASP A 159 2.77 -24.66 13.43
N VAL A 160 1.76 -23.83 13.16
CA VAL A 160 1.16 -22.93 14.13
C VAL A 160 -0.26 -23.40 14.44
N GLY A 161 -0.61 -23.42 15.73
CA GLY A 161 -1.92 -23.90 16.16
C GLY A 161 -3.07 -23.15 15.48
N VAL A 162 -4.14 -23.87 15.15
CA VAL A 162 -5.33 -23.43 14.38
C VAL A 162 -5.95 -22.09 14.85
N GLY A 163 -5.74 -21.71 16.13
CA GLY A 163 -6.17 -20.43 16.68
C GLY A 163 -5.46 -19.20 16.10
N TRP A 164 -4.25 -19.37 15.54
CA TRP A 164 -3.42 -18.30 14.98
C TRP A 164 -3.53 -18.19 13.45
N GLU A 165 -3.99 -19.25 12.78
CA GLU A 165 -4.22 -19.24 11.33
C GLU A 165 -5.50 -18.48 10.95
N ARG A 166 -6.55 -18.63 11.76
CA ARG A 166 -7.86 -18.02 11.50
C ARG A 166 -7.82 -16.49 11.42
N PRO A 167 -7.16 -15.75 12.36
CA PRO A 167 -7.07 -14.30 12.28
C PRO A 167 -6.31 -13.81 11.03
N TYR A 168 -5.31 -14.56 10.57
CA TYR A 168 -4.54 -14.21 9.37
C TYR A 168 -5.32 -14.48 8.09
N SER A 169 -6.14 -15.53 8.04
CA SER A 169 -7.01 -15.83 6.88
C SER A 169 -8.14 -14.82 6.64
N LEU A 170 -8.41 -13.94 7.60
CA LEU A 170 -9.44 -12.90 7.52
C LEU A 170 -8.93 -11.58 6.93
N GLY A 171 -7.62 -11.41 6.75
CA GLY A 171 -6.97 -10.24 6.16
C GLY A 171 -6.21 -10.58 4.88
#